data_AF-A0A2P8D7A0-F1
#
_entry.id   AF-A0A2P8D7A0-F1
#
_cell.length_a   1.000
_cell.length_b   1.000
_cell.length_c   1.000
_cell.angle_alpha   90.00
_cell.angle_beta   90.00
_cell.angle_gamma   90.00
#
_symmetry.space_group_name_H-M   'P 1'
#
loop_
_entity.id
_entity.type
_entity.pdbx_description
1 polymer ?
#
loop_
_entity_poly.entity_id
_entity_poly.type
_entity_poly.pdbx_seq_one_letter_code
_entity_poly.pdbx_strand_id
1 'polypeptide(L)' 'MKKVRISIPFEDNKDRSILTALKAICSYSDLTLEAIAPQLRQFHEGHDIHCDITTLELDTLINILKHHGFMLKVSW' A
#
# COMPACT_ATOMS: atom_id res chain seq x y z
N MET A 1 18.07 6.67 -3.05
CA MET A 1 17.01 5.66 -3.20
C MET A 1 15.96 6.20 -4.16
N LYS A 2 15.36 5.37 -5.00
CA LYS A 2 14.33 5.83 -5.95
C LYS A 2 12.97 5.81 -5.27
N LYS A 3 12.14 6.81 -5.58
CA LYS A 3 10.75 6.87 -5.16
C LYS A 3 9.94 5.94 -6.06
N VAL A 4 9.00 5.21 -5.48
CA VAL A 4 8.16 4.23 -6.16
C VAL A 4 6.72 4.44 -5.72
N ARG A 5 5.77 4.33 -6.63
CA ARG A 5 4.35 4.37 -6.32
C ARG A 5 3.79 2.96 -6.22
N ILE A 6 3.24 2.63 -5.05
CA ILE A 6 2.38 1.45 -4.86
C ILE A 6 0.93 1.89 -4.97
N SER A 7 0.16 1.20 -5.79
CA SER A 7 -1.29 1.39 -5.89
C SER A 7 -2.04 0.12 -5.54
N ILE A 8 -3.09 0.24 -4.72
CA ILE A 8 -3.99 -0.86 -4.35
C ILE A 8 -5.38 -0.52 -4.89
N PRO A 9 -5.81 -1.13 -6.02
CA PRO A 9 -7.11 -0.86 -6.61
C PRO A 9 -8.24 -1.29 -5.69
N PHE A 10 -9.29 -0.47 -5.54
CA PHE A 10 -10.40 -0.77 -4.66
C PHE A 10 -11.17 -2.02 -5.10
N GLU A 11 -11.60 -2.07 -6.37
CA GLU A 11 -12.47 -3.16 -6.85
C GLU A 11 -11.83 -4.55 -6.70
N ASP A 12 -10.51 -4.66 -6.87
CA ASP A 12 -9.77 -5.91 -6.73
C ASP A 12 -9.52 -6.32 -5.25
N ASN A 13 -9.74 -5.40 -4.31
CA ASN A 13 -9.34 -5.55 -2.91
C ASN A 13 -10.42 -5.19 -1.88
N LYS A 14 -11.65 -4.83 -2.30
CA LYS A 14 -12.71 -4.30 -1.42
C LYS A 14 -13.10 -5.18 -0.22
N ASP A 15 -12.92 -6.50 -0.36
CA ASP A 15 -13.21 -7.47 0.70
C ASP A 15 -12.00 -7.75 1.61
N ARG A 16 -10.89 -7.03 1.42
CA ARG A 16 -9.64 -7.24 2.17
C ARG A 16 -9.49 -6.21 3.29
N SER A 17 -8.84 -6.63 4.37
CA SER A 17 -8.50 -5.73 5.48
C SER A 17 -7.38 -4.77 5.06
N ILE A 18 -7.74 -3.60 4.55
CA ILE A 18 -6.76 -2.65 4.03
C ILE A 18 -5.74 -2.19 5.08
N LEU A 19 -6.11 -2.21 6.37
CA LEU A 19 -5.21 -1.97 7.49
C LEU A 19 -3.96 -2.85 7.46
N THR A 20 -4.08 -4.11 7.02
CA THR A 20 -2.92 -5.01 6.85
C THR A 20 -1.96 -4.46 5.80
N ALA A 21 -2.48 -4.00 4.67
CA ALA A 21 -1.64 -3.42 3.62
C ALA A 21 -0.97 -2.12 4.09
N LEU A 22 -1.73 -1.23 4.72
CA LEU A 22 -1.22 0.04 5.20
C LEU A 22 -0.12 -0.15 6.28
N LYS A 23 -0.32 -1.10 7.19
CA LYS A 23 0.69 -1.45 8.19
C LYS A 23 1.97 -1.96 7.53
N ALA A 24 1.86 -2.85 6.54
CA ALA A 24 3.03 -3.35 5.81
C ALA A 24 3.76 -2.21 5.09
N ILE A 25 3.04 -1.31 4.42
CA ILE A 25 3.63 -0.14 3.76
C ILE A 25 4.42 0.70 4.78
N CYS A 26 3.87 1.00 5.96
CA CYS A 26 4.60 1.75 6.99
C CYS A 26 5.86 1.00 7.49
N SER A 27 5.77 -0.31 7.67
CA SER A 27 6.88 -1.11 8.22
C SER A 27 8.07 -1.25 7.26
N TYR A 28 7.83 -1.12 5.95
CA TYR A 28 8.83 -1.33 4.90
C TYR A 28 9.06 -0.08 4.05
N SER A 29 8.68 1.11 4.51
CA SER A 29 8.93 2.36 3.79
C SER A 29 9.28 3.53 4.72
N ASP A 30 9.50 4.69 4.12
CA ASP A 30 9.68 5.98 4.77
C ASP A 30 8.37 6.64 5.25
N LEU A 31 7.21 6.06 4.99
CA LEU A 31 5.93 6.64 5.40
C LEU A 31 5.61 6.40 6.88
N THR A 32 5.15 7.45 7.56
CA THR A 32 4.62 7.38 8.93
C THR A 32 3.13 7.06 8.93
N LEU A 33 2.59 6.60 10.06
CA LEU A 33 1.16 6.32 10.20
C LEU A 33 0.27 7.52 9.82
N GLU A 34 0.68 8.74 10.18
CA GLU A 34 -0.05 9.98 9.88
C GLU A 34 -0.12 10.24 8.37
N ALA A 35 0.96 9.94 7.63
CA ALA A 35 1.03 10.15 6.20
C ALA A 35 0.07 9.25 5.41
N ILE A 36 -0.24 8.07 5.95
CA ILE A 36 -1.03 7.02 5.29
C ILE A 36 -2.44 6.87 5.87
N ALA A 37 -2.73 7.47 7.03
CA ALA A 37 -4.09 7.55 7.58
C ALA A 37 -5.17 8.04 6.57
N PRO A 38 -4.91 9.03 5.68
CA PRO A 38 -5.89 9.44 4.67
C PRO A 38 -6.26 8.32 3.67
N GLN A 39 -5.32 7.43 3.38
CA GLN A 39 -5.52 6.31 2.44
C GLN A 39 -6.55 5.31 2.97
N LEU A 40 -6.59 5.10 4.29
CA LEU A 40 -7.61 4.27 4.94
C LEU A 40 -9.02 4.82 4.69
N ARG A 41 -9.19 6.13 4.86
CA ARG A 41 -10.47 6.79 4.64
C ARG A 41 -10.88 6.70 3.16
N GLN A 42 -9.95 7.00 2.26
CA GLN A 42 -10.20 6.92 0.81
C GLN A 42 -10.65 5.53 0.38
N PHE A 43 -10.03 4.47 0.91
CA PHE A 43 -10.41 3.10 0.59
C PHE A 43 -11.83 2.75 1.06
N HIS A 44 -12.21 3.19 2.26
CA HIS A 44 -13.58 3.01 2.75
C HIS A 44 -14.62 3.83 1.97
N GLU A 45 -14.19 4.90 1.30
CA GLU A 45 -15.01 5.70 0.38
C GLU A 45 -15.06 5.10 -1.04
N GLY A 46 -14.44 3.93 -1.27
CA GLY A 46 -14.47 3.23 -2.56
C GLY A 46 -13.38 3.66 -3.53
N HIS A 47 -12.31 4.29 -3.03
CA HIS A 47 -11.21 4.77 -3.86
C HIS A 47 -9.97 3.88 -3.80
N ASP A 48 -9.22 3.87 -4.89
CA ASP A 48 -7.89 3.27 -4.95
C ASP A 48 -6.95 3.96 -3.95
N ILE A 49 -6.04 3.17 -3.37
CA ILE A 49 -4.95 3.70 -2.55
C ILE A 49 -3.74 3.94 -3.42
N HIS A 50 -3.07 5.07 -3.19
CA HIS A 50 -1.82 5.42 -3.85
C HIS A 50 -0.81 5.89 -2.80
N CYS A 51 0.27 5.13 -2.63
CA CYS A 51 1.35 5.45 -1.72
C CYS A 51 2.64 5.65 -2.52
N ASP A 52 3.15 6.88 -2.49
CA ASP A 52 4.49 7.16 -2.99
C ASP A 52 5.51 6.94 -1.87
N ILE A 53 6.38 5.94 -2.02
CA ILE A 53 7.30 5.48 -0.99
C ILE A 53 8.75 5.46 -1.44
N THR A 54 9.64 5.49 -0.47
CA THR A 54 11.06 5.19 -0.61
C THR A 54 11.38 3.96 0.23
N THR A 55 11.96 2.91 -0.37
CA THR A 55 12.30 1.67 0.36
C THR A 55 13.50 0.96 -0.25
N LEU A 56 14.27 0.26 0.59
CA LEU A 56 15.32 -0.68 0.16
C LEU A 56 14.77 -2.11 0.00
N GLU A 57 13.57 -2.38 0.52
CA GLU A 57 12.98 -3.71 0.66
C GLU A 57 11.68 -3.83 -0.17
N LEU A 58 11.67 -3.21 -1.36
CA LEU A 58 10.48 -3.16 -2.22
C LEU A 58 9.95 -4.56 -2.53
N ASP A 59 10.83 -5.49 -2.91
CA ASP A 59 10.43 -6.86 -3.26
C ASP A 59 9.83 -7.60 -2.05
N THR A 60 10.39 -7.40 -0.86
CA THR A 60 9.86 -7.93 0.40
C THR A 60 8.46 -7.40 0.66
N LEU A 61 8.26 -6.08 0.54
CA LEU A 61 6.95 -5.44 0.71
C LEU A 61 5.92 -5.98 -0.28
N ILE A 62 6.27 -6.07 -1.56
CA ILE A 62 5.39 -6.61 -2.61
C ILE A 62 5.01 -8.07 -2.29
N ASN A 63 5.98 -8.89 -1.89
CA ASN A 63 5.73 -10.29 -1.55
C ASN A 63 4.81 -10.45 -0.34
N ILE A 64 4.99 -9.63 0.70
CA ILE A 64 4.12 -9.62 1.89
C ILE A 64 2.69 -9.24 1.49
N LEU A 65 2.53 -8.15 0.74
CA LEU A 65 1.21 -7.69 0.29
C LEU A 65 0.51 -8.74 -0.57
N LYS A 66 1.22 -9.37 -1.52
CA LYS A 66 0.70 -10.48 -2.33
C LYS A 66 0.40 -11.73 -1.51
N HIS A 67 1.18 -12.03 -0.48
CA HIS A 67 0.91 -13.15 0.43
C HIS A 67 -0.38 -12.94 1.23
N HIS A 68 -0.68 -11.70 1.61
CA HIS A 68 -1.99 -11.31 2.15
C HIS A 68 -3.09 -11.20 1.07
N GLY A 69 -2.75 -11.55 -0.17
CA GLY A 69 -3.61 -11.65 -1.33
C GLY A 69 -3.91 -10.33 -2.03
N PHE A 70 -3.27 -9.21 -1.64
CA PHE A 70 -3.53 -7.93 -2.30
C PHE A 70 -3.10 -7.94 -3.76
N MET A 71 -3.97 -7.41 -4.62
CA MET A 71 -3.65 -7.05 -6.00
C MET A 71 -3.09 -5.63 -6.03
N LEU A 72 -1.94 -5.45 -6.68
CA LEU A 72 -1.14 -4.22 -6.60
C LEU A 72 -0.68 -3.80 -7.99
N LYS A 73 -0.48 -2.49 -8.17
CA LYS A 73 0.25 -1.91 -9.30
C LYS A 73 1.46 -1.13 -8.77
N VAL A 74 2.61 -1.33 -9.38
CA VAL A 74 3.86 -0.66 -9.00
C VAL A 74 4.38 0.15 -10.18
N SER A 75 4.65 1.43 -9.98
CA SER A 75 5.19 2.33 -11.01
C SER A 75 6.33 3.19 -10.47
N TRP A 76 7.21 3.65 -11.36
CA TRP A 76 8.42 4.43 -11.06
C TRP A 76 8.25 5.91 -11.37
#